data_AF-A0A060NQ91-F1
#
_entry.id   AF-A0A060NQ91-F1
#
_cell.length_a   1.000
_cell.length_b   1.000
_cell.length_c   1.000
_cell.angle_alpha   90.00
_cell.angle_beta   90.00
_cell.angle_gamma   90.00
#
_symmetry.space_group_name_H-M   'P 1'
#
loop_
_entity.id
_entity.type
_entity.pdbx_description
1 polymer ?
#
loop_
_entity_poly.entity_id
_entity_poly.type
_entity_poly.pdbx_seq_one_letter_code
_entity_poly.pdbx_strand_id
1 'polypeptide(L)'
;MQGPPAVSYPAGAPKAEYAALAGLALAWAAGLLLWLTLAPAHVAPPAWWVSLAVGVALLAWCLWRLRQPVQGELVWEPVPPGARNRSPGARGQWRWFSPAWRRGLELTELRCVLDLQGLLLLHWHSASGLRGWVWLERSQNPGQWQALRAAVHHQRQP
;
A
#
# COMPACT_ATOMS: atom_id res chain seq x y z
N MET A 1 -23.69 20.55 1.08
CA MET A 1 -22.31 20.02 0.92
C MET A 1 -22.40 18.81 0.00
N GLN A 2 -21.96 18.93 -1.25
CA GLN A 2 -21.95 17.80 -2.20
C GLN A 2 -20.84 16.83 -1.77
N GLY A 3 -21.14 15.54 -1.73
CA GLY A 3 -20.14 14.50 -1.45
C GLY A 3 -19.10 14.43 -2.58
N PRO A 4 -17.93 13.81 -2.33
CA PRO A 4 -16.91 13.62 -3.36
C PRO A 4 -17.49 12.84 -4.57
N PRO A 5 -17.12 13.19 -5.81
CA PRO A 5 -17.59 12.50 -7.01
C PRO A 5 -17.14 11.04 -7.01
N ALA A 6 -17.75 10.21 -7.86
CA ALA A 6 -17.27 8.85 -8.06
C ALA A 6 -15.82 8.87 -8.57
N VAL A 7 -14.95 8.06 -7.96
CA VAL A 7 -13.52 7.99 -8.30
C VAL A 7 -13.15 6.52 -8.52
N SER A 8 -12.44 6.24 -9.61
CA SER A 8 -11.84 4.93 -9.87
C SER A 8 -10.33 5.10 -9.99
N TYR A 9 -9.59 4.45 -9.09
CA TYR A 9 -8.15 4.61 -9.01
C TYR A 9 -7.43 3.26 -9.09
N PRO A 10 -6.50 3.08 -10.04
CA PRO A 10 -5.70 1.87 -10.11
C PRO A 10 -4.82 1.75 -8.87
N ALA A 11 -4.73 0.53 -8.34
CA ALA A 11 -4.13 0.27 -7.05
C ALA A 11 -3.27 -0.99 -7.12
N GLY A 12 -2.19 -1.02 -6.35
CA GLY A 12 -1.18 -2.08 -6.43
C GLY A 12 0.09 -1.66 -7.17
N ALA A 13 0.51 -0.41 -6.99
CA ALA A 13 1.77 0.10 -7.54
C ALA A 13 2.95 -0.53 -6.79
N PRO A 14 3.80 -1.35 -7.44
CA PRO A 14 4.93 -1.94 -6.75
C PRO A 14 6.13 -0.98 -6.72
N LYS A 15 6.11 0.17 -7.41
CA LYS A 15 7.29 1.04 -7.55
C LYS A 15 7.75 1.61 -6.21
N ALA A 16 6.83 2.13 -5.40
CA ALA A 16 7.15 2.61 -4.06
C ALA A 16 7.64 1.47 -3.15
N GLU A 17 7.05 0.28 -3.26
CA GLU A 17 7.47 -0.90 -2.50
C GLU A 17 8.86 -1.39 -2.93
N TYR A 18 9.17 -1.38 -4.22
CA TYR A 18 10.50 -1.64 -4.78
C TYR A 18 11.51 -0.60 -4.33
N ALA A 19 11.15 0.69 -4.34
CA ALA A 19 12.03 1.77 -3.89
C ALA A 19 12.35 1.65 -2.40
N ALA A 20 11.35 1.32 -1.57
CA ALA A 20 11.53 1.06 -0.15
C ALA A 20 12.43 -0.16 0.08
N LEU A 21 12.21 -1.26 -0.64
CA LEU A 21 13.05 -2.45 -0.56
C LEU A 21 14.48 -2.18 -1.02
N ALA A 22 14.66 -1.43 -2.10
CA ALA A 22 15.98 -1.03 -2.61
C ALA A 22 16.72 -0.13 -1.61
N GLY A 23 16.03 0.85 -1.02
CA GLY A 23 16.58 1.69 0.04
C GLY A 23 17.03 0.88 1.26
N LEU A 24 16.21 -0.09 1.69
CA LEU A 24 16.56 -0.99 2.78
C LEU A 24 17.76 -1.88 2.43
N ALA A 25 17.81 -2.41 1.21
CA ALA A 25 18.93 -3.22 0.72
C ALA A 25 20.24 -2.41 0.69
N LEU A 26 20.19 -1.16 0.23
CA LEU A 26 21.33 -0.25 0.21
C LEU A 26 21.81 0.10 1.62
N ALA A 27 20.90 0.41 2.53
CA ALA A 27 21.22 0.69 3.93
C ALA A 27 21.89 -0.52 4.60
N TRP A 28 21.36 -1.72 4.36
CA TRP A 28 21.93 -2.97 4.85
C TRP A 28 23.33 -3.24 4.27
N ALA A 29 23.50 -3.09 2.95
CA ALA A 29 24.79 -3.26 2.29
C ALA A 29 25.84 -2.25 2.80
N ALA A 30 25.43 -0.99 2.99
CA ALA A 30 26.29 0.03 3.59
C ALA A 30 26.70 -0.33 5.03
N GLY A 31 25.76 -0.87 5.83
CA GLY A 31 26.05 -1.38 7.16
C GLY A 31 27.06 -2.54 7.16
N LEU A 32 26.93 -3.48 6.21
CA LEU A 32 27.88 -4.58 6.05
C LEU A 32 29.27 -4.11 5.60
N LEU A 33 29.34 -3.12 4.70
CA LEU A 33 30.59 -2.51 4.27
C LEU A 33 31.27 -1.75 5.41
N LEU A 34 30.49 -0.96 6.16
CA LEU A 34 30.99 -0.24 7.32
C LEU A 34 31.53 -1.22 8.38
N TRP A 35 30.81 -2.32 8.63
CA TRP A 35 31.28 -3.37 9.53
C TRP A 35 32.62 -3.94 9.07
N LEU A 36 32.82 -4.24 7.78
CA LEU A 36 34.11 -4.70 7.27
C LEU A 36 35.24 -3.69 7.50
N THR A 37 34.97 -2.39 7.35
CA THR A 37 36.00 -1.36 7.51
C THR A 37 36.39 -1.10 8.97
N LEU A 38 35.44 -1.30 9.90
CA LEU A 38 35.65 -1.06 11.33
C LEU A 38 36.07 -2.33 12.09
N ALA A 39 35.83 -3.52 11.52
CA ALA A 39 36.19 -4.77 12.13
C ALA A 39 37.72 -5.00 12.10
N PRO A 40 38.33 -5.42 13.22
CA PRO A 40 39.73 -5.83 13.24
C PRO A 40 39.99 -7.01 12.28
N ALA A 41 41.09 -6.96 11.52
CA ALA A 41 41.41 -7.90 10.43
C ALA A 41 41.45 -9.40 10.80
N HIS A 42 41.59 -9.72 12.09
CA HIS A 42 41.59 -11.10 12.61
C HIS A 42 40.19 -11.65 12.88
N VAL A 43 39.15 -10.83 12.68
CA VAL A 43 37.75 -11.19 12.86
C VAL A 43 37.02 -10.86 11.56
N ALA A 44 37.22 -11.64 10.50
CA ALA A 44 36.18 -11.81 9.50
C ALA A 44 35.15 -12.75 10.13
N PRO A 45 34.13 -12.22 10.83
CA PRO A 45 33.34 -13.05 11.71
C PRO A 45 32.47 -13.95 10.82
N PRO A 46 32.31 -15.25 11.16
CA PRO A 46 31.27 -16.09 10.56
C PRO A 46 29.91 -15.40 10.52
N ALA A 47 29.64 -14.52 11.50
CA ALA A 47 28.46 -13.67 11.56
C ALA A 47 28.28 -12.72 10.36
N TRP A 48 29.35 -12.22 9.73
CA TRP A 48 29.24 -11.36 8.55
C TRP A 48 28.72 -12.16 7.34
N TRP A 49 29.26 -13.36 7.10
CA TRP A 49 28.79 -14.25 6.05
C TRP A 49 27.36 -14.75 6.30
N VAL A 50 27.01 -15.04 7.55
CA VAL A 50 25.63 -15.38 7.92
C VAL A 50 24.70 -14.21 7.66
N SER A 51 25.08 -12.99 8.05
CA SER A 51 24.27 -11.79 7.78
C SER A 51 24.07 -11.58 6.28
N LEU A 52 25.15 -11.70 5.48
CA LEU A 52 25.10 -11.64 4.02
C LEU A 52 24.11 -12.67 3.45
N ALA A 53 24.26 -13.94 3.83
CA ALA A 53 23.42 -15.02 3.33
C ALA A 53 21.94 -14.82 3.69
N VAL A 54 21.64 -14.45 4.95
CA VAL A 54 20.27 -14.17 5.41
C VAL A 54 19.70 -12.96 4.68
N GLY A 55 20.45 -11.88 4.55
CA GLY A 55 20.00 -10.68 3.85
C GLY A 55 19.71 -10.94 2.38
N VAL A 56 20.58 -11.68 1.68
CA VAL A 56 20.34 -12.08 0.28
C VAL A 56 19.10 -12.98 0.17
N ALA A 57 18.93 -13.96 1.08
CA ALA A 57 17.75 -14.82 1.08
C ALA A 57 16.45 -14.04 1.31
N LEU A 58 16.46 -13.09 2.26
CA LEU A 58 15.31 -12.21 2.53
C LEU A 58 15.03 -11.27 1.34
N LEU A 59 16.05 -10.70 0.72
CA LEU A 59 15.88 -9.87 -0.48
C LEU A 59 15.30 -10.67 -1.64
N ALA A 60 15.81 -11.88 -1.90
CA ALA A 60 15.29 -12.77 -2.92
C ALA A 60 13.82 -13.15 -2.63
N TRP A 61 13.50 -13.47 -1.37
CA TRP A 61 12.13 -13.77 -0.93
C TRP A 61 11.19 -12.57 -1.13
N CYS A 62 11.61 -11.36 -0.72
CA CYS A 62 10.84 -10.14 -0.91
C CYS A 62 10.62 -9.83 -2.39
N LEU A 63 11.66 -9.91 -3.22
CA LEU A 63 11.55 -9.72 -4.67
C LEU A 63 10.62 -10.75 -5.33
N TRP A 64 10.68 -12.00 -4.87
CA TRP A 64 9.76 -13.05 -5.34
C TRP A 64 8.32 -12.78 -4.93
N ARG A 65 8.08 -12.35 -3.69
CA ARG A 65 6.75 -11.93 -3.22
C ARG A 65 6.21 -10.76 -4.05
N LEU A 66 7.07 -9.80 -4.41
CA LEU A 66 6.70 -8.65 -5.23
C LEU A 66 6.37 -9.00 -6.70
N ARG A 67 6.71 -10.21 -7.18
CA ARG A 67 6.29 -10.67 -8.53
C ARG A 67 4.79 -10.92 -8.65
N GLN A 68 4.07 -11.09 -7.54
CA GLN A 68 2.60 -11.21 -7.55
C GLN A 68 1.97 -10.01 -6.84
N PRO A 69 2.11 -8.80 -7.41
CA PRO A 69 1.50 -7.63 -6.80
C PRO A 69 -0.01 -7.79 -6.82
N VAL A 70 -0.65 -7.44 -5.70
CA VAL A 70 -2.11 -7.35 -5.62
C VAL A 70 -2.53 -6.15 -6.47
N GLN A 71 -2.77 -6.39 -7.75
CA GLN A 71 -3.27 -5.38 -8.67
C GLN A 71 -4.79 -5.35 -8.63
N GLY A 72 -5.33 -4.14 -8.65
CA GLY A 72 -6.76 -3.92 -8.65
C GLY A 72 -7.13 -2.47 -8.89
N GLU A 73 -8.41 -2.19 -8.75
CA GLU A 73 -8.96 -0.85 -8.82
C GLU A 73 -9.74 -0.58 -7.54
N LEU A 74 -9.44 0.56 -6.93
CA LEU A 74 -10.17 1.07 -5.80
C LEU A 74 -11.20 2.07 -6.32
N VAL A 75 -12.48 1.77 -6.08
CA VAL A 75 -13.60 2.57 -6.59
C VAL A 75 -14.39 3.14 -5.41
N TRP A 76 -14.61 4.45 -5.43
CA TRP A 76 -15.55 5.14 -4.56
C TRP A 76 -16.86 5.37 -5.28
N GLU A 77 -17.94 4.80 -4.74
CA GLU A 77 -19.30 5.01 -5.21
C GLU A 77 -20.04 5.91 -4.20
N PRO A 78 -20.48 7.13 -4.59
CA PRO A 78 -21.28 7.97 -3.71
C PRO A 78 -22.64 7.31 -3.47
N VAL A 79 -23.16 7.40 -2.24
CA VAL A 79 -24.49 6.85 -1.93
C VAL A 79 -25.55 7.72 -2.63
N PRO A 80 -26.44 7.14 -3.45
CA PRO A 80 -27.51 7.90 -4.06
C PRO A 80 -28.47 8.45 -2.99
N PRO A 81 -28.99 9.68 -3.16
CA PRO A 81 -29.93 10.27 -2.22
C PRO A 81 -31.18 9.38 -2.11
N GLY A 82 -31.42 8.81 -0.92
CA GLY A 82 -32.58 7.94 -0.64
C GLY A 82 -32.26 6.47 -0.32
N ALA A 83 -30.98 6.07 -0.29
CA ALA A 83 -30.60 4.73 0.20
C ALA A 83 -30.86 4.63 1.71
N ARG A 84 -32.01 4.06 2.09
CA ARG A 84 -32.53 3.99 3.47
C ARG A 84 -31.76 3.07 4.44
N ASN A 85 -30.71 2.38 3.98
CA ASN A 85 -30.18 1.20 4.70
C ASN A 85 -28.69 1.26 5.05
N ARG A 86 -28.10 2.46 5.15
CA ARG A 86 -26.72 2.62 5.66
C ARG A 86 -26.68 3.56 6.84
N SER A 87 -25.67 3.35 7.69
CA SER A 87 -25.40 4.12 8.89
C SER A 87 -25.59 5.62 8.63
N PRO A 88 -26.33 6.34 9.50
CA PRO A 88 -26.51 7.77 9.35
C PRO A 88 -25.14 8.45 9.32
N GLY A 89 -24.77 9.03 8.16
CA GLY A 89 -23.45 9.63 7.91
C GLY A 89 -22.65 9.02 6.76
N ALA A 90 -23.02 7.83 6.24
CA ALA A 90 -22.31 7.19 5.14
C ALA A 90 -22.51 7.95 3.80
N ARG A 91 -21.50 8.72 3.38
CA ARG A 91 -21.53 9.54 2.14
C ARG A 91 -21.19 8.77 0.85
N GLY A 92 -20.71 7.53 0.97
CA GLY A 92 -20.30 6.67 -0.14
C GLY A 92 -19.83 5.31 0.36
N GLN A 93 -19.44 4.43 -0.56
CA GLN A 93 -18.85 3.13 -0.28
C GLN A 93 -17.62 2.89 -1.15
N TRP A 94 -16.59 2.32 -0.52
CA TRP A 94 -15.44 1.82 -1.24
C TRP A 94 -15.64 0.38 -1.67
N ARG A 95 -15.23 0.09 -2.91
CA ARG A 95 -15.21 -1.24 -3.48
C ARG A 95 -13.83 -1.50 -4.08
N TRP A 96 -13.33 -2.70 -3.83
CA TRP A 96 -12.07 -3.19 -4.35
C TRP A 96 -12.32 -4.17 -5.48
N PHE A 97 -11.84 -3.86 -6.67
CA PHE A 97 -11.91 -4.77 -7.83
C PHE A 97 -10.54 -5.36 -8.09
N SER A 98 -10.46 -6.67 -8.30
CA SER A 98 -9.24 -7.34 -8.72
C SER A 98 -9.55 -8.54 -9.61
N PRO A 99 -8.55 -9.17 -10.25
CA PRO A 99 -8.76 -10.40 -11.00
C PRO A 99 -9.44 -11.50 -10.18
N ALA A 100 -9.17 -11.57 -8.87
CA ALA A 100 -9.79 -12.50 -7.93
C ALA A 100 -11.20 -12.08 -7.50
N TRP A 101 -11.48 -10.77 -7.41
CA TRP A 101 -12.77 -10.21 -7.00
C TRP A 101 -13.38 -9.34 -8.11
N ARG A 102 -13.76 -9.96 -9.22
CA ARG A 102 -14.36 -9.26 -10.38
C ARG A 102 -15.68 -8.56 -10.08
N ARG A 103 -16.44 -9.06 -9.09
CA ARG A 103 -17.73 -8.46 -8.66
C ARG A 103 -17.56 -7.27 -7.71
N GLY A 104 -16.32 -6.94 -7.33
CA GLY A 104 -16.01 -5.91 -6.34
C GLY A 104 -16.21 -6.43 -4.92
N LEU A 105 -15.17 -6.33 -4.11
CA LEU A 105 -15.19 -6.59 -2.68
C LEU A 105 -15.57 -5.29 -1.95
N GLU A 106 -16.67 -5.29 -1.21
CA GLU A 106 -17.07 -4.14 -0.42
C GLU A 106 -16.15 -3.94 0.79
N LEU A 107 -15.65 -2.72 0.96
CA LEU A 107 -14.78 -2.35 2.06
C LEU A 107 -15.60 -1.64 3.13
N THR A 108 -15.64 -2.24 4.31
CA THR A 108 -16.33 -1.68 5.49
C THR A 108 -15.51 -0.55 6.09
N GLU A 109 -14.18 -0.70 6.08
CA GLU A 109 -13.26 0.29 6.62
C GLU A 109 -12.10 0.51 5.63
N LEU A 110 -11.74 1.77 5.43
CA LEU A 110 -10.57 2.17 4.68
C LEU A 110 -9.83 3.24 5.48
N ARG A 111 -8.68 2.85 6.05
CA ARG A 111 -7.86 3.72 6.90
C ARG A 111 -6.61 4.15 6.14
N CYS A 112 -6.41 5.46 6.00
CA CYS A 112 -5.13 5.99 5.58
C CYS A 112 -4.11 5.82 6.71
N VAL A 113 -2.98 5.17 6.45
CA VAL A 113 -1.88 4.97 7.41
C VAL A 113 -0.73 5.92 7.13
N LEU A 114 -0.39 6.10 5.85
CA LEU A 114 0.61 7.06 5.39
C LEU A 114 0.01 7.92 4.28
N ASP A 115 0.15 9.24 4.41
CA ASP A 115 -0.21 10.20 3.36
C ASP A 115 0.99 11.07 3.02
N LEU A 116 1.60 10.80 1.87
CA LEU A 116 2.59 11.66 1.23
C LEU A 116 1.96 12.29 -0.02
N GLN A 117 2.47 13.45 -0.43
CA GLN A 117 1.89 14.25 -1.52
C GLN A 117 1.67 13.47 -2.83
N GLY A 118 2.49 12.46 -3.11
CA GLY A 118 2.39 11.59 -4.28
C GLY A 118 2.16 10.10 -3.98
N LEU A 119 2.02 9.70 -2.71
CA LEU A 119 1.93 8.30 -2.29
C LEU A 119 1.00 8.14 -1.09
N LEU A 120 0.05 7.21 -1.17
CA LEU A 120 -0.79 6.83 -0.04
C LEU A 120 -0.57 5.35 0.30
N LEU A 121 -0.50 5.06 1.59
CA LEU A 121 -0.65 3.71 2.13
C LEU A 121 -1.99 3.60 2.83
N LEU A 122 -2.85 2.73 2.33
CA LEU A 122 -4.15 2.45 2.92
C LEU A 122 -4.18 1.05 3.50
N HIS A 123 -4.82 0.91 4.65
CA HIS A 123 -5.21 -0.37 5.24
C HIS A 123 -6.72 -0.52 5.13
N TRP A 124 -7.19 -1.65 4.60
CA TRP A 124 -8.60 -1.90 4.36
C TRP A 124 -9.11 -3.14 5.08
N HIS A 125 -10.41 -3.14 5.35
CA HIS A 125 -11.13 -4.26 5.95
C HIS A 125 -12.46 -4.47 5.21
N SER A 126 -12.77 -5.72 4.88
CA SER A 126 -14.04 -6.09 4.24
C SER A 126 -15.06 -6.61 5.25
N ALA A 127 -16.33 -6.66 4.83
CA ALA A 127 -17.41 -7.26 5.62
C ALA A 127 -17.21 -8.77 5.84
N SER A 128 -16.49 -9.44 4.93
CA SER A 128 -16.10 -10.84 5.05
C SER A 128 -14.91 -11.09 5.99
N GLY A 129 -14.38 -10.05 6.65
CA GLY A 129 -13.25 -10.14 7.58
C GLY A 129 -11.87 -10.16 6.91
N LEU A 130 -11.79 -9.97 5.60
CA LEU A 130 -10.52 -9.87 4.89
C LEU A 130 -9.88 -8.52 5.16
N ARG A 131 -8.55 -8.53 5.33
CA ARG A 131 -7.75 -7.34 5.59
C ARG A 131 -6.61 -7.28 4.60
N GLY A 132 -6.21 -6.06 4.26
CA GLY A 132 -5.07 -5.87 3.39
C GLY A 132 -4.52 -4.47 3.40
N TRP A 133 -3.36 -4.35 2.78
CA TRP A 133 -2.65 -3.09 2.57
C TRP A 133 -2.61 -2.80 1.09
N VAL A 134 -2.74 -1.53 0.73
CA VAL A 134 -2.64 -1.11 -0.66
C VAL A 134 -1.89 0.21 -0.77
N TRP A 135 -0.95 0.23 -1.72
CA TRP A 135 -0.22 1.41 -2.14
C TRP A 135 -0.91 2.07 -3.33
N LEU A 136 -1.07 3.39 -3.25
CA LEU A 136 -1.59 4.23 -4.32
C LEU A 136 -0.55 5.30 -4.66
N GLU A 137 -0.21 5.42 -5.94
CA GLU A 137 0.76 6.40 -6.42
C GLU A 137 0.10 7.42 -7.34
N ARG A 138 0.39 8.70 -7.17
CA ARG A 138 -0.08 9.79 -8.04
C ARG A 138 0.28 9.56 -9.51
N SER A 139 1.41 8.91 -9.78
CA SER A 139 1.93 8.67 -11.13
C SER A 139 1.00 7.79 -11.98
N GLN A 140 0.15 6.97 -11.35
CA GLN A 140 -0.72 6.03 -12.06
C GLN A 140 -1.96 6.70 -12.67
N ASN A 141 -2.54 7.69 -11.97
CA ASN A 141 -3.65 8.48 -12.48
C ASN A 141 -3.64 9.89 -11.87
N PRO A 142 -2.76 10.80 -12.34
CA PRO A 142 -2.57 12.10 -11.72
C PRO A 142 -3.83 12.98 -11.77
N GLY A 143 -4.71 12.78 -12.77
CA GLY A 143 -5.94 13.55 -12.94
C GLY A 143 -6.98 13.27 -11.85
N GLN A 144 -7.07 12.03 -11.37
CA GLN A 144 -8.00 11.65 -10.29
C GLN A 144 -7.39 11.71 -8.89
N TRP A 145 -6.09 12.02 -8.75
CA TRP A 145 -5.37 11.96 -7.48
C TRP A 145 -5.96 12.86 -6.38
N GLN A 146 -6.33 14.10 -6.72
CA GLN A 146 -6.92 15.02 -5.74
C GLN A 146 -8.32 14.56 -5.31
N ALA A 147 -9.13 14.06 -6.25
CA ALA A 147 -10.45 13.53 -5.95
C ALA A 147 -10.37 12.27 -5.06
N LEU A 148 -9.40 11.39 -5.33
CA LEU A 148 -9.10 10.22 -4.50
C LEU A 148 -8.73 10.63 -3.07
N ARG A 149 -7.78 11.55 -2.90
CA ARG A 149 -7.36 12.03 -1.57
C ARG A 149 -8.53 12.66 -0.82
N ALA A 150 -9.34 13.47 -1.51
CA ALA A 150 -10.54 14.07 -0.91
C ALA A 150 -11.54 13.00 -0.46
N ALA A 151 -11.79 11.95 -1.26
CA ALA A 151 -12.67 10.85 -0.90
C ALA A 151 -12.18 10.06 0.32
N VAL A 152 -10.87 9.75 0.36
CA VAL A 152 -10.25 9.02 1.48
C VAL A 152 -10.34 9.81 2.78
N HIS A 153 -10.08 11.13 2.73
CA HIS A 153 -10.18 11.99 3.93
C HIS A 153 -11.62 12.27 4.35
N HIS A 154 -12.57 12.31 3.41
CA HIS A 154 -13.99 12.51 3.73
C HIS A 154 -14.60 11.36 4.53
N GLN A 155 -14.16 10.12 4.30
CA GLN A 155 -14.65 8.97 5.05
C GLN A 155 -14.13 8.94 6.49
N ARG A 156 -13.05 9.69 6.78
CA ARG A 156 -12.41 9.75 8.09
C ARG A 156 -13.16 10.63 9.09
N GLN A 157 -14.06 11.49 8.62
CA GLN A 157 -14.84 12.39 9.46
C GLN A 157 -16.18 11.71 9.82
N PRO A 158 -16.43 11.39 11.11
CA PRO A 158 -17.72 10.88 11.56
C PRO A 158 -18.86 11.89 11.36
#